data_AF-A0A1F2RHB4-F1
#
_entry.id   AF-A0A1F2RHB4-F1
#
_cell.length_a   1.000
_cell.length_b   1.000
_cell.length_c   1.000
_cell.angle_alpha   90.00
_cell.angle_beta   90.00
_cell.angle_gamma   90.00
#
_symmetry.space_group_name_H-M   'P 1'
#
loop_
_entity.id
_entity.type
_entity.pdbx_description
1 polymer ?
#
loop_
_entity_poly.entity_id
_entity_poly.type
_entity_poly.pdbx_seq_one_letter_code
_entity_poly.pdbx_strand_id
1 'polypeptide(L)'
;MSGMGNLAGVKRDFAALERRRMRAARLLERGWKEAAVARRVGVHRQSVNRWAKQLASGGREALRKSPRDGRKPQLSAADLRRIVEGLQRGPEALGYETGLWTSWRVADLIERECGVRYTRVHVWRILRELGWS
;
A
#
# COMPACT_ATOMS: atom_id res chain seq x y z
N MET A 1 -20.12 17.75 -11.87
CA MET A 1 -20.16 16.72 -10.81
C MET A 1 -19.45 15.48 -11.29
N SER A 2 -18.38 15.06 -10.61
CA SER A 2 -17.83 13.68 -10.68
C SER A 2 -16.87 13.52 -9.51
N GLY A 3 -17.44 13.19 -8.36
CA GLY A 3 -16.69 12.69 -7.22
C GLY A 3 -16.26 11.26 -7.53
N MET A 4 -14.98 11.07 -7.86
CA MET A 4 -14.39 9.73 -7.81
C MET A 4 -13.98 9.45 -6.37
N GLY A 5 -14.97 9.06 -5.57
CA GLY A 5 -14.72 8.31 -4.33
C GLY A 5 -13.92 7.06 -4.69
N ASN A 6 -12.81 6.83 -3.99
CA ASN A 6 -12.04 5.60 -4.15
C ASN A 6 -12.86 4.45 -3.55
N LEU A 7 -13.34 3.55 -4.41
CA LEU A 7 -13.89 2.26 -4.01
C LEU A 7 -12.78 1.44 -3.34
N ALA A 8 -13.12 0.80 -2.22
CA ALA A 8 -12.25 -0.10 -1.48
C ALA A 8 -11.70 -1.21 -2.41
N GLY A 9 -10.41 -1.54 -2.28
CA GLY A 9 -9.84 -2.78 -2.83
C GLY A 9 -9.11 -2.71 -4.17
N VAL A 10 -9.13 -1.59 -4.92
CA VAL A 10 -8.25 -1.48 -6.10
C VAL A 10 -6.83 -1.18 -5.63
N LYS A 11 -5.91 -2.14 -5.78
CA LYS A 11 -4.46 -1.90 -5.61
C LYS A 11 -4.12 -0.62 -6.37
N ARG A 12 -3.80 0.46 -5.66
CA ARG A 12 -3.30 1.69 -6.30
C ARG A 12 -2.07 1.28 -7.10
N ASP A 13 -2.12 1.42 -8.42
CA ASP A 13 -0.98 1.09 -9.28
C ASP A 13 0.10 2.16 -9.08
N PHE A 14 0.88 1.98 -8.01
CA PHE A 14 1.97 2.85 -7.63
C PHE A 14 3.01 2.93 -8.74
N ALA A 15 3.23 1.83 -9.47
CA ALA A 15 4.13 1.79 -10.61
C ALA A 15 3.61 2.66 -11.78
N ALA A 16 2.31 2.63 -12.08
CA ALA A 16 1.71 3.53 -13.08
C ALA A 16 1.80 5.00 -12.65
N LEU A 17 1.58 5.30 -11.37
CA LEU A 17 1.70 6.65 -10.86
C LEU A 17 3.15 7.15 -10.91
N GLU A 18 4.11 6.30 -10.59
CA GLU A 18 5.54 6.59 -10.70
C GLU A 18 5.93 6.85 -12.16
N ARG A 19 5.51 5.99 -13.09
CA ARG A 19 5.73 6.19 -14.54
C ARG A 19 5.18 7.54 -15.01
N ARG A 20 3.98 7.93 -14.57
CA ARG A 20 3.37 9.24 -14.90
C ARG A 20 4.18 10.40 -14.32
N ARG A 21 4.65 10.27 -13.09
CA ARG A 21 5.47 11.29 -12.41
C ARG A 21 6.83 11.47 -13.07
N MET A 22 7.50 10.38 -13.45
CA MET A 22 8.78 10.45 -14.18
C MET A 22 8.61 11.02 -15.59
N ARG A 23 7.50 10.73 -16.27
CA ARG A 23 7.16 11.40 -17.53
C ARG A 23 6.93 12.90 -17.34
N ALA A 24 6.22 13.30 -16.28
CA ALA A 24 6.00 14.71 -15.97
C ALA A 24 7.31 15.44 -15.67
N ALA A 25 8.22 14.82 -14.90
CA ALA A 25 9.55 15.38 -14.61
C ALA A 25 10.31 15.73 -15.89
N ARG A 26 10.40 14.78 -16.84
CA ARG A 26 11.09 14.98 -18.11
C ARG A 26 10.50 16.11 -18.94
N LEU A 27 9.19 16.31 -18.90
CA LEU A 27 8.55 17.40 -19.64
C LEU A 27 8.80 18.76 -18.96
N LEU A 28 8.75 18.80 -17.63
CA LEU A 28 9.06 20.01 -16.85
C LEU A 28 10.51 20.45 -17.05
N GLU A 29 11.47 19.52 -17.04
CA GLU A 29 12.89 19.80 -17.32
C GLU A 29 13.13 20.30 -18.75
N ARG A 30 12.27 19.93 -19.70
CA ARG A 30 12.27 20.45 -21.07
C ARG A 30 11.57 21.81 -21.20
N GLY A 31 11.19 22.45 -20.09
CA GLY A 31 10.56 23.76 -20.06
C GLY A 31 9.06 23.78 -20.37
N TRP A 32 8.38 22.62 -20.37
CA TRP A 32 6.94 22.58 -20.64
C TRP A 32 6.14 23.19 -19.48
N LYS A 33 5.12 23.99 -19.82
CA LYS A 33 4.17 24.54 -18.84
C LYS A 33 3.38 23.43 -18.14
N GLU A 34 3.14 23.55 -16.84
CA GLU A 34 2.53 22.51 -16.01
C GLU A 34 1.13 22.08 -16.48
N ALA A 35 0.37 23.02 -17.05
CA ALA A 35 -0.95 22.74 -17.62
C ALA A 35 -0.88 21.86 -18.88
N ALA A 36 0.17 22.00 -19.70
CA ALA A 36 0.42 21.13 -20.84
C ALA A 36 0.89 19.74 -20.37
N VAL A 37 1.78 19.71 -19.38
CA VAL A 37 2.24 18.46 -18.76
C VAL A 37 1.07 17.67 -18.14
N ALA A 38 0.17 18.33 -17.42
CA ALA A 38 -1.00 17.72 -16.80
C ALA A 38 -1.89 17.00 -17.81
N ARG A 39 -2.21 17.68 -18.93
CA ARG A 39 -2.96 17.10 -20.05
C ARG A 39 -2.21 15.92 -20.67
N ARG A 40 -0.89 16.06 -20.87
CA ARG A 40 -0.06 15.03 -21.52
C ARG A 40 0.09 13.74 -20.70
N VAL A 41 0.15 13.85 -19.37
CA VAL A 41 0.34 12.70 -18.47
C VAL A 41 -0.94 12.19 -17.81
N GLY A 42 -2.09 12.83 -18.10
CA GLY A 42 -3.41 12.41 -17.64
C GLY A 42 -3.59 12.57 -16.13
N VAL A 43 -3.15 13.71 -15.57
CA VAL A 43 -3.31 14.02 -14.13
C VAL A 43 -3.79 15.46 -13.93
N HIS A 44 -4.32 15.74 -12.74
CA HIS A 44 -4.74 17.10 -12.38
C HIS A 44 -3.57 18.08 -12.29
N ARG A 45 -3.78 19.34 -12.69
CA ARG A 45 -2.74 20.40 -12.69
C ARG A 45 -2.09 20.60 -11.33
N GLN A 46 -2.84 20.50 -10.22
CA GLN A 46 -2.28 20.61 -8.87
C GLN A 46 -1.28 19.49 -8.54
N SER A 47 -1.44 18.29 -9.12
CA SER A 47 -0.46 17.20 -8.95
C SER A 47 0.84 17.55 -9.64
N VAL A 48 0.77 18.10 -10.86
CA VAL A 48 1.97 18.54 -11.59
C VAL A 48 2.65 19.71 -10.90
N ASN A 49 1.91 20.69 -10.36
CA ASN A 49 2.50 21.81 -9.63
C ASN A 49 3.25 21.32 -8.37
N ARG A 50 2.69 20.37 -7.61
CA ARG A 50 3.41 19.74 -6.50
C ARG A 50 4.69 19.04 -6.96
N TRP A 51 4.61 18.29 -8.06
CA TRP A 51 5.80 17.64 -8.63
C TRP A 51 6.84 18.67 -9.09
N ALA A 52 6.46 19.77 -9.73
CA ALA A 52 7.38 20.82 -10.13
C ALA A 52 8.14 21.40 -8.92
N LYS A 53 7.44 21.66 -7.81
CA LYS A 53 8.07 22.12 -6.55
C LYS A 53 9.06 21.09 -5.99
N GLN A 54 8.67 19.82 -5.94
CA GLN A 54 9.54 18.74 -5.46
C GLN A 54 10.77 18.54 -6.36
N LEU A 55 10.58 18.67 -7.67
CA LEU A 55 11.64 18.59 -8.68
C LEU A 55 12.63 19.74 -8.51
N ALA A 56 12.14 20.95 -8.23
CA ALA A 56 12.98 22.12 -7.97
C ALA A 56 13.78 21.99 -6.65
N SER A 57 13.20 21.38 -5.61
CA SER A 57 13.85 21.26 -4.29
C SER A 57 14.84 20.10 -4.18
N GLY A 58 14.66 19.01 -4.93
CA GLY A 58 15.47 17.80 -4.75
C GLY A 58 15.56 16.89 -5.98
N GLY A 59 15.34 17.46 -7.17
CA GLY A 59 15.51 16.76 -8.43
C GLY A 59 14.57 15.57 -8.62
N ARG A 60 14.94 14.69 -9.55
CA ARG A 60 14.14 13.49 -9.89
C ARG A 60 14.03 12.51 -8.73
N GLU A 61 15.00 12.50 -7.80
CA GLU A 61 14.98 11.64 -6.61
C GLU A 61 13.90 12.04 -5.62
N ALA A 62 13.71 13.35 -5.38
CA ALA A 62 12.58 13.85 -4.58
C ALA A 62 11.22 13.55 -5.22
N LEU A 63 11.17 13.40 -6.55
CA LEU A 63 9.99 12.91 -7.26
C LEU A 63 9.78 11.41 -7.10
N ARG A 64 10.84 10.59 -7.12
CA ARG A 64 10.76 9.14 -6.86
C ARG A 64 10.24 8.88 -5.44
N LYS A 65 10.75 9.60 -4.45
CA LYS A 65 10.29 9.54 -3.06
C LYS A 65 8.90 10.17 -2.94
N SER A 66 7.87 9.37 -3.17
CA SER A 66 6.48 9.79 -3.00
C SER A 66 6.20 10.18 -1.54
N PRO A 67 5.68 11.40 -1.25
CA PRO A 67 5.16 11.75 0.08
C PRO A 67 3.91 10.97 0.49
N ARG A 68 3.45 10.03 -0.35
CA ARG A 68 2.31 9.16 -0.12
C ARG A 68 2.71 7.68 -0.16
N ASP A 69 3.90 7.36 0.33
CA ASP A 69 4.01 6.13 1.11
C ASP A 69 3.15 6.37 2.36
N GLY A 70 1.83 6.16 2.23
CA GLY A 70 1.00 6.00 3.42
C GLY A 70 1.64 4.90 4.27
N ARG A 71 1.44 4.93 5.60
CA ARG A 71 2.03 3.99 6.56
C ARG A 71 2.20 2.63 5.90
N LYS A 72 3.46 2.21 5.68
CA LYS A 72 3.79 0.92 5.07
C LYS A 72 2.88 -0.13 5.69
N PRO A 73 2.25 -1.01 4.90
CA PRO A 73 1.49 -2.11 5.47
C PRO A 73 2.41 -2.81 6.48
N GLN A 74 1.96 -2.95 7.73
CA GLN A 74 2.81 -3.48 8.80
C GLN A 74 3.17 -4.95 8.53
N LEU A 75 2.39 -5.63 7.67
CA LEU A 75 2.68 -6.96 7.15
C LEU A 75 3.17 -6.87 5.71
N SER A 76 4.36 -7.42 5.46
CA SER A 76 4.88 -7.63 4.11
C SER A 76 4.23 -8.82 3.43
N ALA A 77 4.46 -9.01 2.13
CA ALA A 77 4.02 -10.21 1.42
C ALA A 77 4.64 -11.50 1.99
N ALA A 78 5.81 -11.42 2.60
CA ALA A 78 6.43 -12.56 3.28
C ALA A 78 5.71 -12.88 4.59
N ASP A 79 5.31 -11.85 5.34
CA ASP A 79 4.56 -12.00 6.58
C ASP A 79 3.18 -12.62 6.32
N LEU A 80 2.49 -12.19 5.27
CA LEU A 80 1.23 -12.82 4.86
C LEU A 80 1.38 -14.31 4.53
N ARG A 81 2.50 -14.72 3.91
CA ARG A 81 2.78 -16.15 3.66
C ARG A 81 3.01 -16.92 4.95
N ARG A 82 3.81 -16.39 5.88
CA ARG A 82 4.03 -17.01 7.20
C ARG A 82 2.72 -17.18 7.98
N ILE A 83 1.83 -16.18 7.92
CA ILE A 83 0.51 -16.27 8.54
C ILE A 83 -0.30 -17.40 7.91
N VAL A 84 -0.34 -17.51 6.58
CA VAL A 84 -1.06 -18.60 5.89
C VAL A 84 -0.49 -19.97 6.23
N GLU A 85 0.84 -20.11 6.24
CA GLU A 85 1.52 -21.35 6.64
C GLU A 85 1.19 -21.72 8.09
N GLY A 86 1.19 -20.74 9.01
CA GLY A 86 0.79 -20.93 10.39
C GLY A 86 -0.67 -21.34 10.55
N LEU A 87 -1.58 -20.74 9.78
CA LEU A 87 -3.00 -21.11 9.78
C LEU A 87 -3.21 -22.56 9.29
N GLN A 88 -2.45 -22.99 8.27
CA GLN A 88 -2.49 -24.35 7.73
C GLN A 88 -1.94 -25.40 8.69
N ARG A 89 -0.91 -25.06 9.48
CA ARG A 89 -0.38 -25.93 10.54
C ARG A 89 -1.37 -26.19 11.66
N GLY A 90 -2.40 -25.36 11.76
CA GLY A 90 -3.43 -25.45 12.80
C GLY A 90 -2.98 -24.84 14.13
N PRO A 91 -3.95 -24.54 15.01
CA PRO A 91 -3.68 -23.90 16.30
C PRO A 91 -2.91 -24.82 17.27
N GLU A 92 -2.95 -26.13 17.07
CA GLU A 92 -2.17 -27.11 17.85
C GLU A 92 -0.66 -26.86 17.72
N ALA A 93 -0.20 -26.37 16.57
CA ALA A 93 1.20 -26.00 16.34
C ALA A 93 1.66 -24.82 17.20
N LEU A 94 0.72 -24.04 17.78
CA LEU A 94 0.98 -22.98 18.74
C LEU A 94 0.80 -23.44 20.20
N GLY A 95 0.46 -24.72 20.42
CA GLY A 95 0.20 -25.30 21.73
C GLY A 95 -1.24 -25.18 22.21
N TYR A 96 -2.20 -24.89 21.32
CA TYR A 96 -3.62 -24.88 21.70
C TYR A 96 -4.22 -26.29 21.67
N GLU A 97 -5.02 -26.62 22.69
CA GLU A 97 -5.65 -27.95 22.85
C GLU A 97 -6.76 -28.24 21.83
N THR A 98 -7.31 -27.22 21.17
CA THR A 98 -8.41 -27.38 20.21
C THR A 98 -8.02 -26.85 18.84
N GLY A 99 -8.37 -27.61 17.79
CA GLY A 99 -8.12 -27.29 16.38
C GLY A 99 -8.83 -26.04 15.82
N LEU A 100 -9.51 -25.26 16.65
CA LEU A 100 -10.30 -24.11 16.23
C LEU A 100 -9.48 -22.80 16.21
N TRP A 101 -9.47 -22.13 15.06
CA TRP A 101 -8.95 -20.77 14.99
C TRP A 101 -9.97 -19.78 15.55
N THR A 102 -9.57 -19.04 16.58
CA THR A 102 -10.33 -17.88 17.06
C THR A 102 -9.59 -16.60 16.69
N SER A 103 -10.32 -15.49 16.60
CA SER A 103 -9.74 -14.17 16.30
C SER A 103 -8.57 -13.80 17.22
N TRP A 104 -8.57 -14.28 18.46
CA TRP A 104 -7.47 -14.07 19.41
C TRP A 104 -6.27 -14.97 19.13
N ARG A 105 -6.49 -16.25 18.81
CA ARG A 105 -5.42 -17.19 18.42
C ARG A 105 -4.72 -16.77 17.13
N VAL A 106 -5.47 -16.21 16.18
CA VAL A 106 -4.88 -15.65 14.96
C VAL A 106 -4.11 -14.35 15.26
N ALA A 107 -4.56 -13.53 16.21
CA ALA A 107 -3.78 -12.37 16.66
C ALA A 107 -2.44 -12.78 17.27
N ASP A 108 -2.44 -13.82 18.11
CA ASP A 108 -1.23 -14.39 18.72
C ASP A 108 -0.30 -15.00 17.66
N LEU A 109 -0.84 -15.71 16.67
CA LEU A 109 -0.05 -16.18 15.51
C LEU A 109 0.66 -15.03 14.79
N ILE A 110 -0.06 -13.95 14.48
CA ILE A 110 0.53 -12.79 13.78
C ILE A 110 1.59 -12.10 14.65
N GLU A 111 1.37 -12.02 15.96
CA GLU A 111 2.34 -11.45 16.91
C GLU A 111 3.62 -12.30 16.96
N ARG A 112 3.51 -13.64 16.99
CA ARG A 112 4.66 -14.56 17.02
C ARG A 112 5.45 -14.62 15.71
N GLU A 113 4.75 -14.72 14.57
CA GLU A 113 5.38 -14.92 13.26
C GLU A 113 5.89 -13.61 12.64
N CYS A 114 5.26 -12.48 12.98
CA CYS A 114 5.52 -11.20 12.32
C CYS A 114 5.95 -10.09 13.30
N GLY A 115 5.84 -10.30 14.62
CA GLY A 115 6.16 -9.27 15.61
C GLY A 115 5.19 -8.08 15.63
N VAL A 116 4.03 -8.22 14.98
CA VAL A 116 3.05 -7.14 14.83
C VAL A 116 1.79 -7.48 15.63
N ARG A 117 1.42 -6.61 16.57
CA ARG A 117 0.17 -6.75 17.32
C ARG A 117 -0.99 -6.07 16.60
N TYR A 118 -2.06 -6.83 16.39
CA TYR A 118 -3.31 -6.34 15.83
C TYR A 118 -4.49 -6.49 16.79
N THR A 119 -5.47 -5.61 16.66
CA THR A 119 -6.77 -5.77 17.31
C THR A 119 -7.59 -6.84 16.58
N ARG A 120 -8.51 -7.50 17.28
CA ARG A 120 -9.36 -8.58 16.72
C ARG A 120 -10.10 -8.17 15.44
N VAL A 121 -10.58 -6.92 15.38
CA VAL A 121 -11.25 -6.36 14.19
C VAL A 121 -10.30 -6.31 12.99
N HIS A 122 -9.04 -5.93 13.23
CA HIS A 122 -8.04 -5.87 12.17
C HIS A 122 -7.63 -7.28 11.70
N VAL A 123 -7.52 -8.23 12.63
CA VAL A 123 -7.25 -9.64 12.32
C VAL A 123 -8.36 -10.22 11.44
N TRP A 124 -9.62 -9.96 11.74
CA TRP A 124 -10.75 -10.35 10.88
C TRP A 124 -10.63 -9.80 9.46
N ARG A 125 -10.18 -8.55 9.31
CA ARG A 125 -9.96 -7.96 7.99
C ARG A 125 -8.84 -8.67 7.24
N ILE A 126 -7.74 -8.99 7.91
CA ILE A 126 -6.62 -9.74 7.34
C ILE A 126 -7.08 -11.13 6.89
N LEU A 127 -7.83 -11.86 7.74
CA LEU A 127 -8.34 -13.19 7.38
C LEU A 127 -9.25 -13.15 6.15
N ARG A 128 -10.13 -12.15 6.05
CA ARG A 128 -11.01 -11.97 4.89
C ARG A 128 -10.24 -11.59 3.62
N GLU A 129 -9.19 -10.78 3.74
CA GLU A 129 -8.27 -10.47 2.64
C GLU A 129 -7.47 -11.72 2.19
N LEU A 130 -7.21 -12.66 3.09
CA LEU A 130 -6.53 -13.94 2.82
C LEU A 130 -7.48 -15.06 2.36
N GLY A 131 -8.80 -14.87 2.41
CA GLY A 131 -9.80 -15.89 2.03
C GLY A 131 -10.10 -16.95 3.10
N TRP A 132 -9.81 -16.67 4.37
CA TRP A 132 -10.01 -17.58 5.52
C TRP A 132 -11.28 -17.27 6.33
N SER A 133 -12.29 -16.66 5.71
CA SER A 133 -13.59 -16.33 6.34
C SER A 133 -14.73 -17.14 5.75
#